data_AF-A0A7V5WPN1-F1
#
_entry.id   AF-A0A7V5WPN1-F1
#
_cell.length_a   1.000
_cell.length_b   1.000
_cell.length_c   1.000
_cell.angle_alpha   90.00
_cell.angle_beta   90.00
_cell.angle_gamma   90.00
#
_symmetry.space_group_name_H-M   'P 1'
#
loop_
_entity.id
_entity.type
_entity.pdbx_description
1 polymer ?
#
loop_
_entity_poly.entity_id
_entity_poly.type
_entity_poly.pdbx_seq_one_letter_code
_entity_poly.pdbx_strand_id
1 'polypeptide(L)' 'MKRFIYIFLLLMLFIASCTNPNPFENKAPISSFTMSETTATTGTQISFDGSASSDSDGNITNYNWNFGDSNVAVG' A
#
# COMPACT_ATOMS: atom_id res chain seq x y z
N MET A 1 45.35 2.72 -20.02
CA MET A 1 44.79 1.85 -18.95
C MET A 1 44.15 2.65 -17.79
N LYS A 2 43.53 3.82 -18.01
CA LYS A 2 42.82 4.59 -16.95
C LYS A 2 41.35 4.89 -17.28
N ARG A 3 40.87 4.47 -18.45
CA ARG A 3 39.48 4.70 -18.91
C ARG A 3 38.53 3.51 -18.63
N PHE A 4 39.06 2.37 -18.17
CA PHE A 4 38.27 1.18 -17.83
C PHE A 4 37.87 1.10 -16.35
N ILE A 5 38.54 1.84 -15.47
CA ILE A 5 38.20 1.90 -14.04
C ILE A 5 36.93 2.73 -13.78
N TYR A 6 36.69 3.79 -14.55
CA TYR A 6 35.51 4.64 -14.34
C TYR A 6 34.19 3.99 -14.79
N ILE A 7 34.21 3.03 -15.72
CA ILE A 7 33.00 2.31 -16.13
C ILE A 7 32.63 1.22 -15.10
N PHE A 8 33.61 0.65 -14.39
CA PHE A 8 33.36 -0.29 -13.29
C PHE A 8 33.01 0.42 -11.97
N LEU A 9 33.51 1.65 -11.77
CA LEU A 9 33.17 2.49 -10.61
C LEU A 9 31.83 3.23 -10.76
N LEU A 10 31.28 3.34 -11.98
CA LEU A 10 29.95 3.91 -12.25
C LEU A 10 28.83 2.85 -12.27
N LEU A 11 29.15 1.57 -12.04
CA LEU A 11 28.19 0.45 -11.91
C LEU A 11 28.16 -0.13 -10.48
N MET A 12 28.61 0.64 -9.49
CA MET A 12 28.48 0.36 -8.05
C MET A 12 27.77 1.52 -7.32
N LEU A 13 27.05 2.36 -8.07
CA LEU A 13 26.25 3.48 -7.57
C LEU A 13 24.74 3.21 -7.74
N PHE A 14 24.32 1.95 -7.66
CA PHE A 14 22.94 1.54 -7.90
C PHE A 14 22.41 0.42 -6.99
N ILE A 15 22.89 0.33 -5.74
CA ILE A 15 22.19 -0.47 -4.71
C ILE A 15 22.41 0.15 -3.33
N ALA A 16 21.29 0.38 -2.63
CA ALA A 16 21.16 0.86 -1.24
C ALA A 16 21.28 2.39 -1.01
N SER A 17 20.34 3.15 -1.55
CA SER A 17 19.86 4.36 -0.88
C SER A 17 18.35 4.47 -1.01
N CYS A 18 17.66 3.92 -0.01
CA CYS A 18 16.31 4.22 0.46
C CYS A 18 16.21 3.43 1.78
N THR A 19 16.80 3.87 2.88
CA THR A 19 16.08 4.66 3.89
C THR A 19 17.02 4.76 5.10
N ASN A 20 17.15 5.95 5.68
CA ASN A 20 17.59 6.09 7.06
C ASN A 20 16.30 6.29 7.85
N PRO A 21 15.65 5.25 8.39
CA PRO A 21 14.30 5.40 8.94
C PRO A 21 14.36 6.32 10.16
N ASN A 22 13.82 7.53 10.00
CA ASN A 22 13.58 8.39 11.13
C ASN A 22 12.50 7.69 11.97
N PRO A 23 12.76 7.33 13.24
CA PRO A 23 11.78 6.66 14.09
C PRO A 23 10.53 7.51 14.39
N PHE A 24 10.53 8.78 13.98
CA PHE A 24 9.40 9.70 14.09
C PHE A 24 8.70 9.98 12.75
N GLU A 25 9.05 9.29 11.67
CA GLU A 25 8.33 9.39 10.41
C GLU A 25 7.06 8.53 10.45
N ASN A 26 5.92 9.15 10.19
CA ASN A 26 4.62 8.46 10.12
C ASN A 26 4.60 7.48 8.95
N LYS A 27 4.18 6.24 9.22
CA LYS A 27 3.98 5.21 8.19
C LYS A 27 2.54 5.24 7.68
N ALA A 28 2.37 4.79 6.44
CA ALA A 28 1.03 4.61 5.89
C ALA A 28 0.35 3.40 6.55
N PRO A 29 -0.99 3.40 6.69
CA PRO A 29 -1.72 2.25 7.18
C PRO A 29 -1.62 1.07 6.20
N ILE A 30 -1.67 -0.14 6.75
CA ILE A 30 -1.81 -1.39 6.01
C ILE A 30 -3.29 -1.70 5.86
N SER A 31 -3.77 -1.70 4.61
CA SER A 31 -5.16 -2.04 4.28
C SER A 31 -5.37 -3.54 4.24
N SER A 32 -6.45 -4.01 4.88
CA SER A 32 -6.92 -5.40 4.84
C SER A 32 -8.44 -5.42 4.93
N PHE A 33 -9.08 -6.26 4.13
CA PHE A 33 -10.53 -6.37 4.14
C PHE A 33 -11.03 -7.75 3.73
N THR A 34 -12.28 -8.04 4.09
CA THR A 34 -13.02 -9.22 3.63
C THR A 34 -14.32 -8.79 2.95
N MET A 35 -14.90 -9.71 2.18
CA MET A 35 -16.22 -9.57 1.57
C MET A 35 -17.10 -10.71 2.06
N SER A 36 -18.40 -10.47 2.22
CA SER A 36 -19.33 -11.53 2.63
C SER A 36 -19.44 -12.66 1.62
N GLU A 37 -19.33 -12.34 0.31
CA GLU A 37 -19.33 -13.30 -0.79
C GLU A 37 -18.42 -12.82 -1.91
N THR A 38 -17.86 -13.75 -2.70
CA THR A 38 -17.05 -13.43 -3.90
C THR A 38 -17.84 -13.54 -5.19
N THR A 39 -19.03 -14.15 -5.14
CA THR A 39 -19.95 -14.30 -6.27
C THR A 39 -21.37 -14.15 -5.78
N ALA A 40 -22.21 -13.43 -6.52
CA ALA A 40 -23.61 -13.26 -6.17
C ALA A 40 -24.47 -12.99 -7.40
N THR A 41 -25.78 -13.24 -7.27
CA THR A 41 -26.75 -12.82 -8.27
C THR A 41 -27.04 -11.32 -8.13
N THR A 42 -27.43 -10.68 -9.24
CA THR A 42 -27.80 -9.26 -9.24
C THR A 42 -28.86 -8.95 -8.20
N GLY A 43 -28.65 -7.86 -7.45
CA GLY A 43 -29.54 -7.43 -6.37
C GLY A 43 -29.22 -8.02 -4.99
N THR A 44 -28.25 -8.95 -4.89
CA THR A 44 -27.75 -9.43 -3.60
C THR A 44 -26.91 -8.35 -2.93
N GLN A 45 -27.15 -8.11 -1.64
CA GLN A 45 -26.31 -7.23 -0.83
C GLN A 45 -25.01 -7.93 -0.47
N ILE A 46 -23.87 -7.29 -0.78
CA ILE A 46 -22.54 -7.73 -0.36
C ILE A 46 -21.99 -6.74 0.67
N SER A 47 -21.51 -7.27 1.79
CA SER A 47 -20.86 -6.47 2.83
C SER A 47 -19.35 -6.55 2.70
N PHE A 48 -18.69 -5.41 2.90
CA PHE A 48 -17.24 -5.28 2.95
C PHE A 48 -16.83 -4.88 4.37
N ASP A 49 -15.82 -5.55 4.91
CA ASP A 49 -15.32 -5.29 6.26
C ASP A 49 -13.82 -4.97 6.21
N GLY A 50 -13.47 -3.71 6.51
CA GLY A 50 -12.09 -3.21 6.55
C GLY A 50 -11.44 -3.25 7.93
N SER A 51 -12.11 -3.81 8.95
CA SER A 51 -11.68 -3.75 10.36
C SER A 51 -10.34 -4.45 10.63
N ALA A 52 -9.89 -5.34 9.75
CA ALA A 52 -8.59 -5.98 9.83
C ALA A 52 -7.42 -5.08 9.37
N SER A 53 -7.70 -3.88 8.87
CA SER A 53 -6.67 -2.89 8.54
C SER A 53 -5.97 -2.40 9.81
N SER A 54 -4.70 -2.02 9.68
CA SER A 54 -3.89 -1.57 10.83
C SER A 54 -2.97 -0.42 10.49
N ASP A 55 -2.69 0.41 11.49
CA ASP A 55 -1.66 1.44 11.45
C ASP A 55 -0.73 1.18 12.63
N SER A 56 0.58 1.05 12.38
CA SER A 56 1.56 0.64 13.40
C SER A 56 1.94 1.75 14.37
N ASP A 57 1.69 2.99 13.98
CA ASP A 57 2.17 4.20 14.62
C ASP A 57 1.11 5.32 14.64
N GLY A 58 -0.08 5.05 14.09
CA GLY A 58 -1.23 5.94 14.10
C GLY A 58 -2.56 5.22 14.33
N ASN A 59 -3.63 5.88 13.92
CA ASN A 59 -4.99 5.33 13.91
C ASN A 59 -5.59 5.54 12.51
N ILE A 60 -6.36 4.56 12.04
CA ILE A 60 -7.14 4.70 10.82
C ILE A 60 -8.30 5.65 11.09
N THR A 61 -8.43 6.68 10.26
CA THR A 61 -9.42 7.75 10.43
C THR A 61 -10.60 7.67 9.47
N ASN A 62 -10.48 6.92 8.37
CA ASN A 62 -11.51 6.84 7.33
C ASN A 62 -11.34 5.57 6.48
N TYR A 63 -12.44 5.01 5.98
CA TYR A 63 -12.44 3.97 4.95
C TYR A 63 -13.08 4.49 3.66
N ASN A 64 -12.36 4.40 2.54
CA ASN A 64 -12.85 4.78 1.22
C ASN A 64 -12.88 3.55 0.32
N TRP A 65 -14.04 3.26 -0.25
CA TRP A 65 -14.25 2.10 -1.11
C TRP A 65 -14.50 2.54 -2.55
N ASN A 66 -13.81 1.90 -3.49
CA ASN A 66 -14.08 1.98 -4.92
C ASN A 66 -14.34 0.56 -5.42
N PHE A 67 -15.53 0.31 -5.95
CA PHE A 67 -15.96 -1.03 -6.38
C PHE A 67 -15.56 -1.35 -7.84
N GLY A 68 -14.95 -0.40 -8.56
CA GLY A 68 -14.51 -0.56 -9.94
C GLY A 68 -15.61 -0.35 -10.99
N ASP A 69 -16.83 -0.03 -10.56
CA ASP A 69 -18.02 0.18 -11.40
C ASP A 69 -18.47 1.66 -11.42
N SER A 70 -17.60 2.57 -10.99
CA SER A 70 -17.86 4.00 -10.76
C SER A 70 -18.66 4.35 -9.51
N ASN A 71 -19.10 3.37 -8.71
CA ASN A 71 -19.66 3.63 -7.39
C ASN A 71 -18.56 3.70 -6.33
N VAL A 72 -18.77 4.58 -5.34
CA VAL A 72 -17.87 4.75 -4.19
C VAL A 72 -18.66 4.78 -2.89
N ALA A 73 -18.03 4.38 -1.79
CA ALA A 73 -18.61 4.46 -0.45
C ALA A 73 -17.58 4.97 0.57
N VAL A 74 -18.09 5.55 1.65
CA VAL A 74 -17.31 5.97 2.81
C VAL A 74 -17.89 5.30 4.04
N GLY A 75 -17.02 4.78 4.90
CA GLY A 75 -17.35 4.14 6.17
C GLY A 75 -16.46 4.59 7.30
#